data_AF-A0A1U7GF72-F1
#
_entry.id   AF-A0A1U7GF72-F1
#
_cell.length_a   1.000
_cell.length_b   1.000
_cell.length_c   1.000
_cell.angle_alpha   90.00
_cell.angle_beta   90.00
_cell.angle_gamma   90.00
#
_symmetry.space_group_name_H-M   'P 1'
#
loop_
_entity.id
_entity.type
_entity.pdbx_description
1 polymer ?
#
loop_
_entity_poly.entity_id
_entity_poly.type
_entity_poly.pdbx_seq_one_letter_code
_entity_poly.pdbx_strand_id
1 'polypeptide(L)'
;MPRHRSPFRARLVGRSPDHPRFVVRDTRSLVDHFWTGEGWSRRLRDARLYHDPDDVAMTVARLTHRHLRRHLPKRLYLMTTVVRVHADESVSRQDVERFLRDALVVGVDHERYGTGPTADSLIEVTVPLISLEEGR
;
A
#
# COMPACT_ATOMS: atom_id res chain seq x y z
N MET A 1 5.40 23.51 11.97
CA MET A 1 4.28 22.55 11.81
C MET A 1 4.28 21.57 12.99
N PRO A 2 3.12 21.23 13.60
CA PRO A 2 3.06 20.24 14.65
C PRO A 2 3.40 18.86 14.07
N ARG A 3 4.36 18.14 14.66
CA ARG A 3 4.63 16.75 14.29
C ARG A 3 3.46 15.90 14.77
N HIS A 4 2.48 15.61 13.91
CA HIS A 4 1.45 14.61 14.21
C HIS A 4 2.13 13.26 14.43
N ARG A 5 2.25 12.85 15.71
CA ARG A 5 2.73 11.51 16.05
C ARG A 5 1.70 10.50 15.59
N SER A 6 2.18 9.45 14.90
CA SER A 6 1.32 8.34 14.51
C SER A 6 0.64 7.73 15.75
N PRO A 7 -0.68 7.45 15.68
CA PRO A 7 -1.38 6.67 16.69
C PRO A 7 -1.09 5.18 16.62
N PHE A 8 -0.31 4.73 15.64
CA PHE A 8 0.05 3.33 15.45
C PHE A 8 1.54 3.16 15.70
N ARG A 9 1.91 2.07 16.37
CA ARG A 9 3.32 1.81 16.70
C ARG A 9 3.69 0.37 16.45
N ALA A 10 4.88 0.17 15.93
CA ALA A 10 5.53 -1.13 15.95
C ALA A 10 5.85 -1.51 17.41
N ARG A 11 5.60 -2.76 17.77
CA ARG A 11 5.94 -3.34 19.07
C ARG A 11 6.65 -4.67 18.84
N LEU A 12 7.83 -4.82 19.44
CA LEU A 12 8.54 -6.10 19.48
C LEU A 12 7.81 -7.06 20.45
N VAL A 13 7.54 -8.28 20.00
CA VAL A 13 6.85 -9.33 20.77
C VAL A 13 7.64 -10.64 20.88
N GLY A 14 8.69 -10.81 20.07
CA GLY A 14 9.65 -11.90 20.17
C GLY A 14 10.76 -11.61 21.19
N ARG A 15 11.26 -12.66 21.87
CA ARG A 15 12.40 -12.58 22.81
C ARG A 15 13.74 -13.02 22.22
N SER A 16 13.71 -13.66 21.05
CA SER A 16 14.94 -14.10 20.36
C SER A 16 15.55 -12.91 19.61
N PRO A 17 16.81 -12.54 19.91
CA PRO A 17 17.53 -11.51 19.16
C PRO A 17 17.70 -11.87 17.67
N ASP A 18 17.79 -13.18 17.37
CA ASP A 18 18.04 -13.69 16.03
C ASP A 18 16.77 -13.74 15.15
N HIS A 19 15.60 -13.73 15.80
CA HIS A 19 14.30 -13.78 15.13
C HIS A 19 13.33 -12.77 15.74
N PRO A 20 13.59 -11.46 15.59
CA PRO A 20 12.67 -10.44 16.07
C PRO A 20 11.32 -10.59 15.36
N ARG A 21 10.25 -10.33 16.12
CA ARG A 21 8.89 -10.32 15.61
C ARG A 21 8.21 -9.06 16.05
N PHE A 22 7.67 -8.31 15.10
CA PHE A 22 6.99 -7.06 15.32
C PHE A 22 5.49 -7.21 15.08
N VAL A 23 4.70 -6.44 15.81
CA VAL A 23 3.26 -6.25 15.57
C VAL A 23 2.96 -4.76 15.51
N VAL A 24 1.85 -4.39 14.88
CA VAL A 24 1.35 -3.01 14.94
C VAL A 24 0.29 -2.89 16.02
N ARG A 25 0.49 -1.96 16.96
CA ARG A 25 -0.43 -1.63 18.05
C ARG A 25 -1.09 -0.27 17.81
N ASP A 26 -2.38 -0.17 18.05
CA ASP A 26 -3.11 1.09 18.14
C ASP A 26 -2.96 1.68 19.55
N THR A 27 -2.38 2.88 19.65
CA THR A 27 -2.14 3.58 20.92
C THR A 27 -3.22 4.57 21.29
N ARG A 28 -4.31 4.66 20.52
CA ARG A 28 -5.47 5.53 20.85
C ARG A 28 -6.44 4.87 21.81
N SER A 29 -6.52 3.53 21.74
CA SER A 29 -7.38 2.75 22.60
C SER A 29 -6.74 2.58 23.98
N LEU A 30 -7.57 2.67 25.03
CA LEU A 30 -7.17 2.33 26.40
C LEU A 30 -6.84 0.84 26.54
N VAL A 31 -7.34 0.02 25.61
CA VAL A 31 -7.10 -1.42 25.54
C VAL A 31 -6.21 -1.73 24.33
N ASP A 32 -5.26 -2.63 24.50
CA ASP A 32 -4.39 -3.07 23.41
C ASP A 32 -5.20 -3.62 22.23
N HIS A 33 -5.07 -2.95 21.09
CA HIS A 33 -5.56 -3.42 19.80
C HIS A 33 -4.38 -3.64 18.86
N PHE A 34 -4.39 -4.79 18.19
CA PHE A 34 -3.35 -5.24 17.28
C PHE A 34 -3.89 -5.40 15.88
N TRP A 35 -3.11 -4.97 14.90
CA TRP A 35 -3.46 -5.11 13.48
C TRP A 35 -3.34 -6.56 13.02
N THR A 36 -4.40 -7.10 12.42
CA THR A 36 -4.46 -8.49 11.94
C THR A 36 -4.04 -8.64 10.47
N GLY A 37 -3.84 -7.53 9.76
CA GLY A 37 -3.69 -7.52 8.30
C GLY A 37 -4.94 -7.00 7.57
N GLU A 38 -6.10 -7.18 8.18
CA GLU A 38 -7.41 -6.81 7.62
C GLU A 38 -8.20 -5.88 8.55
N GLY A 39 -7.98 -6.01 9.86
CA GLY A 39 -8.68 -5.25 10.90
C GLY A 39 -7.91 -5.18 12.22
N TRP A 40 -8.63 -4.90 13.31
CA TRP A 40 -8.06 -4.75 14.65
C TRP A 40 -8.61 -5.83 15.58
N SER A 41 -7.73 -6.56 16.26
CA SER A 41 -8.10 -7.53 17.32
C SER A 41 -7.59 -7.07 18.67
N ARG A 42 -8.30 -7.44 19.75
CA ARG A 42 -7.83 -7.24 21.13
C ARG A 42 -6.81 -8.29 21.58
N ARG A 43 -6.70 -9.40 20.84
CA ARG A 43 -5.85 -10.53 21.21
C ARG A 43 -4.53 -10.44 20.43
N LEU A 44 -3.41 -10.48 21.16
CA LEU A 44 -2.09 -10.43 20.54
C LEU A 44 -1.85 -11.60 19.57
N ARG A 45 -2.40 -12.79 19.86
CA ARG A 45 -2.23 -13.98 19.01
C ARG A 45 -2.86 -13.85 17.61
N ASP A 46 -3.82 -12.94 17.44
CA ASP A 46 -4.48 -12.68 16.15
C ASP A 46 -3.72 -11.61 15.34
N ALA A 47 -2.66 -11.02 15.93
CA ALA A 47 -1.88 -9.97 15.29
C ALA A 47 -1.07 -10.53 14.12
N ARG A 48 -1.02 -9.76 13.02
CA ARG A 48 -0.07 -10.04 11.94
C ARG A 48 1.35 -9.81 12.44
N LEU A 49 2.17 -10.85 12.33
CA LEU A 49 3.58 -10.82 12.68
C LEU A 49 4.41 -10.37 11.49
N TYR A 50 5.31 -9.42 11.73
CA TYR A 50 6.31 -8.96 10.79
C TYR A 50 7.67 -9.44 11.25
N HIS A 51 8.47 -9.94 10.31
CA HIS A 51 9.85 -10.33 10.58
C HIS A 51 10.81 -9.15 10.32
N ASP A 52 10.49 -8.32 9.35
CA ASP A 52 11.28 -7.17 8.94
C ASP A 52 10.78 -5.86 9.62
N PRO A 53 11.68 -5.05 10.24
CA PRO A 53 11.33 -3.73 10.76
C PRO A 53 10.80 -2.75 9.69
N ASP A 54 11.21 -2.87 8.43
CA ASP A 54 10.79 -1.99 7.35
C ASP A 54 9.34 -2.29 6.91
N ASP A 55 8.96 -3.57 6.86
CA ASP A 55 7.57 -3.98 6.56
C ASP A 55 6.57 -3.45 7.61
N VAL A 56 6.95 -3.49 8.89
CA VAL A 56 6.12 -2.97 9.97
C VAL A 56 6.08 -1.45 9.95
N ALA A 57 7.19 -0.77 9.62
CA ALA A 57 7.24 0.67 9.46
C ALA A 57 6.35 1.15 8.29
N MET A 58 6.43 0.49 7.13
CA MET A 58 5.57 0.76 5.98
C MET A 58 4.09 0.55 6.32
N THR A 59 3.77 -0.51 7.07
CA THR A 59 2.39 -0.76 7.53
C THR A 59 1.90 0.33 8.48
N VAL A 60 2.74 0.76 9.45
CA VAL A 60 2.42 1.87 10.37
C VAL A 60 2.17 3.15 9.59
N ALA A 61 3.01 3.49 8.61
CA ALA A 61 2.84 4.66 7.75
C ALA A 61 1.49 4.59 7.02
N ARG A 62 1.20 3.48 6.33
CA ARG A 62 -0.06 3.27 5.61
C ARG A 62 -1.29 3.44 6.51
N LEU A 63 -1.30 2.80 7.69
CA LEU A 63 -2.41 2.92 8.64
C LEU A 63 -2.56 4.36 9.15
N THR A 64 -1.45 5.04 9.44
CA THR A 64 -1.41 6.44 9.87
C THR A 64 -2.04 7.34 8.83
N HIS A 65 -1.63 7.21 7.56
CA HIS A 65 -2.19 7.97 6.46
C HIS A 65 -3.68 7.71 6.28
N ARG A 66 -4.11 6.43 6.29
CA ARG A 66 -5.53 6.07 6.22
C ARG A 66 -6.34 6.70 7.36
N HIS A 67 -5.79 6.75 8.57
CA HIS A 67 -6.45 7.37 9.71
C HIS A 67 -6.57 8.89 9.59
N LEU A 68 -5.45 9.56 9.32
CA LEU A 68 -5.39 11.02 9.22
C LEU A 68 -6.25 11.55 8.08
N ARG A 69 -6.44 10.78 7.02
CA ARG A 69 -7.18 11.22 5.83
C ARG A 69 -8.53 10.54 5.64
N ARG A 70 -9.05 9.84 6.67
CA ARG A 70 -10.36 9.13 6.62
C ARG A 70 -11.54 10.02 6.27
N HIS A 71 -11.41 11.32 6.52
CA HIS A 71 -12.45 12.34 6.38
C HIS A 71 -12.22 13.26 5.18
N LEU A 72 -11.12 13.08 4.43
CA LEU A 72 -10.88 13.85 3.22
C LEU A 72 -11.66 13.23 2.06
N PRO A 73 -12.26 14.06 1.17
CA PRO A 73 -12.96 13.57 -0.01
C PRO A 73 -11.97 12.85 -0.94
N LYS A 74 -12.27 11.59 -1.26
CA LYS A 74 -11.49 10.81 -2.23
C LYS A 74 -12.04 11.08 -3.63
N ARG A 75 -11.16 11.37 -4.59
CA ARG A 75 -11.52 11.45 -6.01
C ARG A 75 -10.95 10.24 -6.71
N LEU A 76 -11.83 9.45 -7.31
CA LEU A 76 -11.44 8.31 -8.14
C LEU A 76 -11.40 8.77 -9.60
N TYR A 77 -10.27 8.52 -10.26
CA TYR A 77 -10.10 8.74 -11.69
C TYR A 77 -9.91 7.37 -12.33
N LEU A 78 -10.69 7.08 -13.37
CA LEU A 78 -10.61 5.84 -14.14
C LEU A 78 -10.06 6.18 -15.53
N MET A 79 -9.08 5.40 -15.98
CA MET A 79 -8.52 5.49 -17.32
C MET A 79 -8.68 4.12 -18.00
N THR A 80 -9.27 4.13 -19.20
CA THR A 80 -9.33 2.95 -20.06
C THR A 80 -8.25 3.09 -21.12
N THR A 81 -7.33 2.13 -21.16
CA THR A 81 -6.25 2.09 -22.16
C THR A 81 -6.54 1.00 -23.19
N VAL A 82 -6.50 1.36 -24.47
CA VAL A 82 -6.57 0.39 -25.58
C VAL A 82 -5.15 0.14 -26.08
N VAL A 83 -4.75 -1.13 -26.13
CA VAL A 83 -3.41 -1.55 -26.57
C VAL A 83 -3.57 -2.31 -27.88
N ARG A 84 -2.91 -1.82 -28.93
CA ARG A 84 -2.78 -2.53 -30.20
C ARG A 84 -1.38 -3.11 -30.30
N VAL A 85 -1.31 -4.41 -30.57
CA VAL A 85 -0.05 -5.13 -30.73
C VAL A 85 0.10 -5.48 -32.20
N HIS A 86 1.22 -5.04 -32.79
CA HIS A 86 1.66 -5.45 -34.12
C HIS A 86 2.89 -6.32 -33.93
N ALA A 87 2.82 -7.57 -34.40
CA ALA A 87 3.92 -8.52 -34.29
C ALA A 87 3.96 -9.43 -35.53
N ASP A 88 5.16 -9.80 -35.94
CA ASP A 88 5.40 -10.69 -37.08
C ASP A 88 5.11 -12.17 -36.72
N GLU A 89 5.04 -12.48 -35.43
CA GLU A 89 4.75 -13.81 -34.88
C GLU A 89 3.50 -13.78 -33.99
N SER A 90 2.96 -14.96 -33.66
CA SER A 90 1.78 -15.06 -32.79
C SER A 90 2.12 -14.61 -31.36
N VAL A 91 1.53 -13.49 -30.93
CA VAL A 91 1.64 -13.01 -29.56
C VAL A 91 0.44 -13.53 -28.76
N SER A 92 0.70 -14.24 -27.67
CA SER A 92 -0.38 -14.70 -26.80
C SER A 92 -0.89 -13.58 -25.91
N ARG A 93 -2.13 -13.69 -25.42
CA ARG A 93 -2.69 -12.79 -24.41
C ARG A 93 -1.77 -12.67 -23.17
N GLN A 94 -1.15 -13.76 -22.72
CA GLN A 94 -0.24 -13.74 -21.56
C GLN A 94 1.01 -12.91 -21.81
N ASP A 95 1.53 -12.90 -23.03
CA ASP A 95 2.70 -12.09 -23.39
C ASP A 95 2.35 -10.59 -23.35
N VAL A 96 1.17 -10.21 -23.84
CA VAL A 96 0.68 -8.83 -23.76
C VAL A 96 0.46 -8.40 -22.31
N GLU A 97 -0.16 -9.25 -21.48
CA GLU A 97 -0.35 -8.95 -20.05
C GLU A 97 0.99 -8.78 -19.31
N ARG A 98 1.99 -9.63 -19.60
CA ARG A 98 3.34 -9.50 -19.02
C ARG A 98 3.99 -8.20 -19.48
N PHE A 99 3.98 -7.92 -20.78
CA PHE A 99 4.55 -6.69 -21.33
C PHE A 99 3.95 -5.44 -20.72
N LEU A 100 2.62 -5.38 -20.60
CA LEU A 100 1.95 -4.22 -20.01
C LEU A 100 2.23 -4.06 -18.52
N ARG A 101 2.41 -5.15 -17.78
CA ARG A 101 2.87 -5.05 -16.37
C ARG A 101 4.28 -4.47 -16.28
N ASP A 102 5.18 -4.93 -17.14
CA ASP A 102 6.58 -4.49 -17.15
C ASP A 102 6.74 -3.05 -17.66
N ALA A 103 5.89 -2.63 -18.60
CA ALA A 103 5.93 -1.30 -19.22
C ALA A 103 5.20 -0.22 -18.41
N LEU A 104 4.37 -0.57 -17.42
CA LEU A 104 3.58 0.41 -16.69
C LEU A 104 4.43 1.18 -15.68
N VAL A 105 5.03 2.28 -16.14
CA VAL A 105 5.66 3.27 -15.27
C VAL A 105 4.64 4.34 -14.92
N VAL A 106 4.30 4.46 -13.65
CA VAL A 106 3.42 5.54 -13.17
C VAL A 106 4.30 6.63 -12.57
N GLY A 107 4.63 7.61 -13.41
CA GLY A 107 5.29 8.84 -12.99
C GLY A 107 4.26 9.80 -12.41
N VAL A 108 4.48 10.24 -11.17
CA VAL A 108 3.68 11.28 -10.54
C VAL A 108 4.55 12.52 -10.42
N ASP A 109 4.26 13.53 -11.23
CA ASP A 109 4.91 14.84 -11.10
C ASP A 109 4.10 15.75 -10.17
N HIS A 110 4.82 16.54 -9.40
CA HIS A 110 4.33 17.33 -8.29
C HIS A 110 4.94 18.73 -8.35
N GLU A 111 4.78 19.44 -9.48
CA GLU A 111 5.33 20.80 -9.65
C GLU A 111 4.96 21.77 -8.51
N ARG A 112 3.79 21.58 -7.87
CA ARG A 112 3.33 22.43 -6.76
C ARG A 112 3.71 21.94 -5.35
N TYR A 113 4.18 20.70 -5.22
CA TYR A 113 4.38 20.03 -3.92
C TYR A 113 5.77 19.38 -3.76
N GLY A 114 6.65 19.45 -4.77
CA GLY A 114 8.00 18.86 -4.76
C GLY A 114 7.99 17.38 -5.14
N THR A 115 9.17 16.80 -5.42
CA THR A 115 9.38 15.44 -5.97
C THR A 115 9.01 14.26 -5.06
N GLY A 116 8.19 14.48 -4.03
CA GLY A 116 7.81 13.44 -3.08
C GLY A 116 6.41 13.63 -2.51
N PRO A 117 5.83 12.56 -1.95
CA PRO A 117 4.52 12.63 -1.29
C PRO A 117 4.59 13.62 -0.13
N THR A 118 3.77 14.67 -0.17
CA THR A 118 3.62 15.60 0.94
C THR A 118 2.45 15.17 1.82
N ALA A 119 2.31 15.78 3.01
CA ALA A 119 1.12 15.61 3.84
C ALA A 119 -0.18 16.04 3.12
N ASP A 120 -0.07 16.73 1.98
CA ASP A 120 -1.15 17.26 1.14
C ASP A 120 -1.30 16.49 -0.20
N SER A 121 -0.24 15.92 -0.78
CA SER A 121 -0.24 15.14 -2.01
C SER A 121 0.11 13.66 -1.78
N LEU A 122 -0.85 12.77 -1.98
CA LEU A 122 -0.60 11.34 -2.08
C LEU A 122 -1.42 10.80 -3.24
N ILE A 123 -0.74 10.25 -4.24
CA ILE A 123 -1.36 9.49 -5.32
C ILE A 123 -1.12 8.02 -5.02
N GLU A 124 -2.19 7.32 -4.65
CA GLU A 124 -2.18 5.87 -4.50
C GLU A 124 -2.57 5.28 -5.85
N VAL A 125 -1.63 4.58 -6.49
CA VAL A 125 -1.86 3.93 -7.77
C VAL A 125 -2.02 2.45 -7.52
N THR A 126 -3.28 2.01 -7.52
CA THR A 126 -3.59 0.60 -7.57
C THR A 126 -3.71 0.21 -9.03
N VAL A 127 -2.79 -0.63 -9.50
CA VAL A 127 -2.89 -1.25 -10.82
C VAL A 127 -3.69 -2.53 -10.63
N PRO A 128 -4.99 -2.57 -10.97
CA PRO A 128 -5.71 -3.83 -10.97
C PRO A 128 -5.05 -4.78 -11.98
N LEU A 129 -5.19 -6.09 -11.76
CA LEU A 129 -4.83 -7.10 -12.74
C LEU A 129 -5.33 -6.64 -14.12
N ILE A 130 -4.43 -6.47 -15.08
CA ILE A 130 -4.78 -6.08 -16.44
C ILE A 130 -5.65 -7.20 -17.01
N SER A 131 -6.95 -6.95 -17.11
CA SER A 131 -7.90 -7.87 -17.73
C SER A 131 -8.04 -7.45 -19.18
N LEU A 132 -7.53 -8.27 -20.09
CA LEU A 132 -7.75 -8.10 -21.52
C LEU A 132 -9.00 -8.88 -21.94
N GLU A 133 -9.92 -8.19 -22.62
CA GLU A 133 -10.99 -8.84 -23.37
C GLU A 133 -10.58 -8.84 -24.85
N GLU A 134 -10.60 -10.01 -25.49
CA GLU A 134 -10.29 -10.15 -26.91
C GLU A 134 -11.54 -9.80 -27.72
N GLY A 135 -11.51 -8.67 -28.42
CA GLY A 135 -12.56 -8.27 -29.35
C GLY A 135 -12.42 -9.03 -30.67
N ARG A 136 -13.50 -9.66 -31.13
CA ARG A 136 -13.60 -10.30 -32.45
C ARG A 136 -13.84 -9.28 -33.56
#